data_AF-I7BHB6-F1
#
_entry.id   AF-I7BHB6-F1
#
_cell.length_a   1.000
_cell.length_b   1.000
_cell.length_c   1.000
_cell.angle_alpha   90.00
_cell.angle_beta   90.00
_cell.angle_gamma   90.00
#
_symmetry.space_group_name_H-M   'P 1'
#
loop_
_entity.id
_entity.type
_entity.pdbx_description
1 polymer ?
#
loop_
_entity_poly.entity_id
_entity_poly.type
_entity_poly.pdbx_seq_one_letter_code
_entity_poly.pdbx_strand_id
1 'polypeptide(L)'
;MHRALDCVDEELAAVEQRDAAFEAFARRVREIPAESLATARTQQAVAATPAMATTVQTGRSTATGERCVTVRETFAETVRPYSIADCETDESLTETIAAELSEDIAVALASETGWTPPLKRAVLEKIETRRTEADVVQQTLRNERETLVDALDEIDEILAWLQSMADESLLQCDFETLREHHDRLATYRDRLETLTTDRQAQFTRSTNRYGPGGTRYRTLVESAYSDCSARYPLLSSATRLYGICGDCQRTVRAHLSRRV
;
A
#
# COMPACT_ATOMS: atom_id res chain seq x y z
N MET A 1 13.39 9.70 9.98
CA MET A 1 13.57 9.09 8.65
C MET A 1 13.55 7.58 8.70
N HIS A 2 14.41 6.93 9.49
CA HIS A 2 14.38 5.47 9.71
C HIS A 2 12.97 4.92 10.00
N ARG A 3 12.23 5.46 10.97
CA ARG A 3 10.84 5.05 11.23
C ARG A 3 9.89 5.21 10.03
N ALA A 4 10.12 6.20 9.18
CA ALA A 4 9.30 6.40 7.98
C ALA A 4 9.56 5.33 6.92
N LEU A 5 10.81 4.87 6.82
CA LEU A 5 11.17 3.73 5.99
C LEU A 5 10.53 2.44 6.54
N ASP A 6 10.62 2.23 7.85
CA ASP A 6 9.99 1.08 8.52
C ASP A 6 8.48 1.05 8.26
N CYS A 7 7.77 2.19 8.38
CA CYS A 7 6.34 2.24 8.11
C CYS A 7 6.00 1.93 6.64
N VAL A 8 6.82 2.38 5.69
CA VAL A 8 6.61 2.06 4.26
C VAL A 8 6.88 0.58 3.99
N ASP A 9 7.89 -0.01 4.63
CA ASP A 9 8.20 -1.44 4.52
C ASP A 9 7.11 -2.31 5.17
N GLU A 10 6.59 -1.90 6.34
CA GLU A 10 5.44 -2.52 7.02
C GLU A 10 4.19 -2.51 6.11
N GLU A 11 3.85 -1.36 5.52
CA GLU A 11 2.70 -1.23 4.64
C GLU A 11 2.87 -2.00 3.32
N LEU A 12 4.07 -1.97 2.74
CA LEU A 12 4.37 -2.75 1.54
C LEU A 12 4.19 -4.25 1.80
N ALA A 13 4.72 -4.74 2.93
CA ALA A 13 4.56 -6.14 3.33
C ALA A 13 3.10 -6.51 3.59
N ALA A 14 2.28 -5.61 4.15
CA ALA A 14 0.85 -5.83 4.34
C ALA A 14 0.10 -5.95 3.00
N VAL A 15 0.39 -5.07 2.04
CA VAL A 15 -0.23 -5.10 0.70
C VAL A 15 0.21 -6.34 -0.09
N GLU A 16 1.48 -6.76 0.01
CA GLU A 16 1.98 -7.98 -0.63
C GLU A 16 1.33 -9.24 -0.06
N GLN A 17 1.17 -9.34 1.26
CA GLN A 17 0.46 -10.45 1.90
C GLN A 17 -1.01 -10.51 1.45
N ARG A 18 -1.65 -9.35 1.35
CA ARG A 18 -3.02 -9.23 0.87
C ARG A 18 -3.19 -9.63 -0.60
N ASP A 19 -2.27 -9.23 -1.50
CA ASP A 19 -2.31 -9.68 -2.90
C ASP A 19 -2.13 -11.21 -2.98
N ALA A 20 -1.17 -11.77 -2.23
CA ALA A 20 -0.96 -13.21 -2.17
C ALA A 20 -2.20 -13.97 -1.65
N ALA A 21 -2.91 -13.41 -0.67
CA ALA A 21 -4.17 -13.93 -0.17
C ALA A 21 -5.27 -13.93 -1.25
N PHE A 22 -5.40 -12.84 -2.01
CA PHE A 22 -6.32 -12.78 -3.14
C PHE A 22 -5.97 -13.77 -4.24
N GLU A 23 -4.68 -13.99 -4.53
CA GLU A 23 -4.27 -15.00 -5.50
C GLU A 23 -4.63 -16.41 -5.02
N ALA A 24 -4.37 -16.73 -3.74
CA ALA A 24 -4.73 -18.01 -3.14
C ALA A 24 -6.24 -18.24 -3.17
N PHE A 25 -7.03 -17.21 -2.85
CA PHE A 25 -8.49 -17.24 -2.95
C PHE A 25 -8.95 -17.51 -4.38
N ALA A 26 -8.41 -16.77 -5.37
CA ALA A 26 -8.76 -16.96 -6.77
C ALA A 26 -8.44 -18.38 -7.25
N ARG A 27 -7.32 -18.96 -6.81
CA ARG A 27 -6.94 -20.35 -7.15
C ARG A 27 -8.01 -21.34 -6.67
N ARG A 28 -8.42 -21.25 -5.41
CA ARG A 28 -9.46 -22.11 -4.83
C ARG A 28 -10.84 -21.88 -5.45
N VAL A 29 -11.23 -20.63 -5.70
CA VAL A 29 -12.51 -20.30 -6.37
C VAL A 29 -12.57 -20.87 -7.80
N ARG A 30 -11.44 -20.92 -8.53
CA ARG A 30 -11.38 -21.55 -9.85
C ARG A 30 -11.65 -23.05 -9.80
N GLU A 31 -11.26 -23.73 -8.73
CA GLU A 31 -11.47 -25.18 -8.54
C GLU A 31 -12.92 -25.52 -8.20
N ILE A 32 -13.69 -24.59 -7.62
CA ILE A 32 -15.11 -24.81 -7.27
C ILE A 32 -15.97 -24.80 -8.56
N PRO A 33 -16.57 -25.92 -8.97
CA PRO A 33 -17.36 -25.99 -10.20
C PRO A 33 -18.66 -25.19 -10.05
N ALA A 34 -18.96 -24.33 -11.03
CA ALA A 34 -20.25 -23.65 -11.12
C ALA A 34 -21.15 -24.46 -12.07
N GLU A 35 -22.28 -24.96 -11.57
CA GLU A 35 -23.20 -25.73 -12.41
C GLU A 35 -23.91 -24.82 -13.41
N SER A 36 -23.83 -25.18 -14.69
CA SER A 36 -24.65 -24.55 -15.72
C SER A 36 -26.08 -25.09 -15.62
N LEU A 37 -27.07 -24.21 -15.48
CA LEU A 37 -28.49 -24.57 -15.60
C LEU A 37 -28.82 -25.29 -16.93
N ALA A 38 -27.94 -25.21 -17.94
CA ALA A 38 -28.15 -25.83 -19.26
C ALA A 38 -27.90 -27.35 -19.27
N THR A 39 -26.94 -27.89 -18.50
CA THR A 39 -26.66 -29.34 -18.48
C THR A 39 -27.71 -30.15 -17.73
N ALA A 40 -28.53 -29.49 -16.92
CA ALA A 40 -29.66 -30.11 -16.23
C ALA A 40 -30.83 -30.50 -17.18
N ARG A 41 -31.07 -29.73 -18.26
CA ARG A 41 -32.19 -30.01 -19.16
C ARG A 41 -31.90 -31.13 -20.16
N THR A 42 -30.63 -31.36 -20.50
CA THR A 42 -30.26 -32.37 -21.50
C THR A 42 -30.28 -33.80 -20.95
N GLN A 43 -30.14 -33.99 -19.63
CA GLN A 43 -30.28 -35.32 -19.00
C GLN A 43 -31.74 -35.72 -18.74
N GLN A 44 -32.69 -34.80 -18.89
CA GLN A 44 -34.12 -35.04 -18.62
C GLN A 44 -34.94 -35.28 -19.91
N ALA A 45 -34.31 -35.22 -21.08
CA ALA A 45 -34.96 -35.40 -22.38
C ALA A 45 -34.90 -36.84 -22.94
N VAL A 46 -34.41 -37.82 -22.17
CA VAL A 46 -34.36 -39.24 -22.58
C VAL A 46 -35.10 -40.14 -21.57
N ALA A 47 -36.37 -39.84 -21.30
CA ALA A 47 -37.30 -40.79 -20.70
C ALA A 47 -38.75 -40.34 -20.93
N ALA A 48 -39.31 -40.67 -22.09
CA ALA A 48 -40.73 -40.52 -22.36
C ALA A 48 -41.51 -41.70 -21.76
N THR A 49 -42.16 -41.48 -20.62
CA THR A 49 -43.34 -42.24 -20.16
C THR A 49 -44.10 -41.40 -19.12
N PRO A 50 -45.44 -41.24 -19.22
CA PRO A 50 -46.20 -40.50 -18.23
C PRO A 50 -46.64 -41.45 -17.11
N ALA A 51 -46.01 -41.33 -15.95
CA ALA A 51 -46.54 -41.88 -14.70
C ALA A 51 -46.30 -40.86 -13.59
N MET A 52 -47.37 -40.55 -12.86
CA MET A 52 -47.37 -39.68 -11.69
C MET A 52 -46.31 -40.13 -10.69
N ALA A 53 -45.29 -39.30 -10.48
CA ALA A 53 -44.44 -39.37 -9.31
C ALA A 53 -43.90 -37.97 -9.00
N THR A 54 -44.25 -37.48 -7.82
CA THR A 54 -43.81 -36.23 -7.21
C THR A 54 -42.30 -36.32 -6.95
N THR A 55 -41.46 -35.99 -7.93
CA THR A 55 -40.01 -35.93 -7.74
C THR A 55 -39.62 -34.65 -7.00
N VAL A 56 -39.19 -34.85 -5.77
CA VAL A 56 -38.63 -33.86 -4.85
C VAL A 56 -37.39 -33.21 -5.48
N GLN A 57 -37.51 -31.92 -5.81
CA GLN A 57 -36.46 -31.05 -6.38
C GLN A 57 -35.47 -30.52 -5.32
N THR A 58 -35.36 -31.15 -4.15
CA THR A 58 -34.62 -30.58 -3.00
C THR A 58 -33.10 -30.78 -3.05
N GLY A 59 -32.58 -31.74 -3.83
CA GLY A 59 -31.14 -32.08 -3.81
C GLY A 59 -30.22 -31.12 -4.58
N ARG A 60 -30.75 -30.32 -5.53
CA ARG A 60 -29.92 -29.40 -6.33
C ARG A 60 -29.74 -28.04 -5.65
N SER A 61 -30.74 -27.55 -4.94
CA SER A 61 -30.63 -26.30 -4.19
C SER A 61 -29.67 -26.44 -2.99
N THR A 62 -29.65 -27.59 -2.32
CA THR A 62 -28.72 -27.85 -1.20
C THR A 62 -27.26 -27.88 -1.66
N ALA A 63 -26.94 -28.64 -2.72
CA ALA A 63 -25.57 -28.73 -3.25
C ALA A 63 -25.03 -27.39 -3.79
N THR A 64 -25.91 -26.51 -4.27
CA THR A 64 -25.49 -25.19 -4.79
C THR A 64 -25.33 -24.17 -3.66
N GLY A 65 -26.13 -24.27 -2.59
CA GLY A 65 -25.93 -23.53 -1.34
C GLY A 65 -24.66 -23.94 -0.61
N GLU A 66 -24.34 -25.24 -0.57
CA GLU A 66 -23.09 -25.77 -0.01
C GLU A 66 -21.85 -25.16 -0.70
N ARG A 67 -21.88 -24.94 -2.03
CA ARG A 67 -20.78 -24.28 -2.74
C ARG A 67 -20.62 -22.81 -2.38
N CYS A 68 -21.71 -22.07 -2.18
CA CYS A 68 -21.63 -20.69 -1.69
C CYS A 68 -21.08 -20.63 -0.25
N VAL A 69 -21.39 -21.63 0.58
CA VAL A 69 -20.77 -21.80 1.91
C VAL A 69 -19.27 -22.02 1.75
N THR A 70 -18.84 -22.96 0.89
CA THR A 70 -17.42 -23.22 0.63
C THR A 70 -16.66 -21.99 0.15
N VAL A 71 -17.25 -21.17 -0.74
CA VAL A 71 -16.60 -19.92 -1.20
C VAL A 71 -16.44 -18.93 -0.04
N ARG A 72 -17.45 -18.79 0.84
CA ARG A 72 -17.38 -17.93 2.02
C ARG A 72 -16.35 -18.41 3.04
N GLU A 73 -16.29 -19.71 3.30
CA GLU A 73 -15.27 -20.33 4.16
C GLU A 73 -13.86 -20.11 3.58
N THR A 74 -13.70 -20.33 2.28
CA THR A 74 -12.44 -20.07 1.58
C THR A 74 -12.02 -18.61 1.75
N PHE A 75 -12.94 -17.66 1.58
CA PHE A 75 -12.67 -16.24 1.79
C PHE A 75 -12.25 -15.94 3.24
N ALA A 76 -12.97 -16.52 4.21
CA ALA A 76 -12.67 -16.36 5.64
C ALA A 76 -11.28 -16.90 6.01
N GLU A 77 -10.84 -17.97 5.36
CA GLU A 77 -9.51 -18.55 5.57
C GLU A 77 -8.39 -17.78 4.87
N THR A 78 -8.63 -17.23 3.69
CA THR A 78 -7.56 -16.63 2.87
C THR A 78 -7.50 -15.13 2.98
N VAL A 79 -8.60 -14.41 2.70
CA VAL A 79 -8.59 -12.95 2.53
C VAL A 79 -8.89 -12.24 3.84
N ARG A 80 -9.84 -12.75 4.62
CA ARG A 80 -10.29 -12.12 5.88
C ARG A 80 -9.16 -11.81 6.86
N PRO A 81 -8.12 -12.66 7.05
CA PRO A 81 -7.00 -12.33 7.96
C PRO A 81 -6.20 -11.09 7.57
N TYR A 82 -6.32 -10.63 6.31
CA TYR A 82 -5.57 -9.50 5.74
C TYR A 82 -6.51 -8.37 5.25
N SER A 83 -7.79 -8.43 5.61
CA SER A 83 -8.74 -7.36 5.32
C SER A 83 -8.60 -6.27 6.38
N ILE A 84 -8.38 -5.02 5.94
CA ILE A 84 -8.15 -3.88 6.83
C ILE A 84 -9.50 -3.43 7.39
N ALA A 85 -10.01 -4.19 8.35
CA ALA A 85 -10.96 -3.75 9.34
C ALA A 85 -10.47 -4.34 10.65
N ASP A 86 -10.20 -3.46 11.62
CA ASP A 86 -9.89 -3.82 13.00
C ASP A 86 -10.75 -5.02 13.41
N CYS A 87 -10.10 -6.17 13.58
CA CYS A 87 -10.72 -7.39 14.07
C CYS A 87 -11.16 -7.26 15.55
N GLU A 88 -11.22 -6.04 16.08
CA GLU A 88 -11.79 -5.70 17.38
C GLU A 88 -13.31 -5.46 17.31
N THR A 89 -13.87 -5.22 16.12
CA THR A 89 -15.32 -5.29 15.92
C THR A 89 -15.64 -6.63 15.26
N ASP A 90 -16.67 -7.32 15.75
CA ASP A 90 -17.21 -8.55 15.18
C ASP A 90 -17.90 -8.23 13.84
N GLU A 91 -17.11 -7.72 12.87
CA GLU A 91 -17.58 -7.44 11.53
C GLU A 91 -17.97 -8.77 10.90
N SER A 92 -19.23 -8.85 10.46
CA SER A 92 -19.78 -10.07 9.91
C SER A 92 -19.02 -10.43 8.63
N LEU A 93 -18.77 -11.73 8.40
CA LEU A 93 -18.10 -12.21 7.19
C LEU A 93 -18.71 -11.63 5.89
N THR A 94 -20.01 -11.38 5.88
CA THR A 94 -20.73 -10.77 4.76
C THR A 94 -20.30 -9.32 4.52
N GLU A 95 -20.09 -8.54 5.56
CA GLU A 95 -19.68 -7.13 5.49
C GLU A 95 -18.23 -7.02 5.00
N THR A 96 -17.32 -7.88 5.49
CA THR A 96 -15.96 -7.96 4.95
C THR A 96 -15.96 -8.38 3.46
N ILE A 97 -16.81 -9.33 3.06
CA ILE A 97 -16.97 -9.70 1.64
C ILE A 97 -17.53 -8.53 0.83
N ALA A 98 -18.44 -7.73 1.39
CA ALA A 98 -19.00 -6.57 0.72
C ALA A 98 -17.96 -5.46 0.54
N ALA A 99 -17.16 -5.20 1.57
CA ALA A 99 -16.06 -4.25 1.54
C ALA A 99 -14.99 -4.65 0.52
N GLU A 100 -14.68 -5.95 0.43
CA GLU A 100 -13.61 -6.46 -0.41
C GLU A 100 -14.02 -6.77 -1.84
N LEU A 101 -15.15 -7.44 -2.05
CA LEU A 101 -15.60 -7.85 -3.37
C LEU A 101 -16.67 -6.89 -3.88
N SER A 102 -17.85 -6.90 -3.29
CA SER A 102 -18.89 -5.88 -3.48
C SER A 102 -20.13 -6.30 -2.70
N GLU A 103 -21.00 -5.33 -2.41
CA GLU A 103 -22.32 -5.61 -1.84
C GLU A 103 -23.09 -6.66 -2.66
N ASP A 104 -23.11 -6.52 -4.00
CA ASP A 104 -23.80 -7.46 -4.88
C ASP A 104 -23.26 -8.90 -4.77
N ILE A 105 -21.95 -9.06 -4.65
CA ILE A 105 -21.31 -10.38 -4.48
C ILE A 105 -21.63 -10.95 -3.09
N ALA A 106 -21.59 -10.12 -2.05
CA ALA A 106 -21.91 -10.53 -0.68
C ALA A 106 -23.37 -11.03 -0.59
N VAL A 107 -24.31 -10.26 -1.13
CA VAL A 107 -25.74 -10.63 -1.19
C VAL A 107 -25.94 -11.91 -2.00
N ALA A 108 -25.28 -12.04 -3.16
CA ALA A 108 -25.41 -13.23 -3.99
C ALA A 108 -24.88 -14.49 -3.29
N LEU A 109 -23.75 -14.39 -2.57
CA LEU A 109 -23.16 -15.48 -1.78
C LEU A 109 -23.99 -15.84 -0.53
N ALA A 110 -24.74 -14.89 0.01
CA ALA A 110 -25.66 -15.11 1.12
C ALA A 110 -27.02 -15.68 0.70
N SER A 111 -27.36 -15.59 -0.59
CA SER A 111 -28.67 -16.02 -1.11
C SER A 111 -28.72 -17.52 -1.45
N GLU A 112 -29.94 -18.08 -1.45
CA GLU A 112 -30.18 -19.48 -1.84
C GLU A 112 -30.11 -19.72 -3.36
N THR A 113 -29.84 -18.68 -4.16
CA THR A 113 -29.75 -18.78 -5.63
C THR A 113 -28.56 -19.63 -6.11
N GLY A 114 -27.56 -19.80 -5.23
CA GLY A 114 -26.46 -20.73 -5.37
C GLY A 114 -25.31 -20.26 -6.28
N TRP A 115 -24.21 -21.02 -6.26
CA TRP A 115 -22.99 -20.81 -7.03
C TRP A 115 -23.16 -21.01 -8.55
N THR A 116 -23.50 -19.91 -9.24
CA THR A 116 -23.72 -19.89 -10.70
C THR A 116 -22.48 -19.45 -11.50
N PRO A 117 -22.38 -19.78 -12.80
CA PRO A 117 -21.27 -19.32 -13.64
C PRO A 117 -21.13 -17.79 -13.74
N PRO A 118 -22.22 -16.99 -13.81
CA PRO A 118 -22.14 -15.54 -13.71
C PRO A 118 -21.55 -15.06 -12.38
N LEU A 119 -21.97 -15.63 -11.25
CA LEU A 119 -21.45 -15.27 -9.93
C LEU A 119 -19.96 -15.62 -9.81
N LYS A 120 -19.55 -16.80 -10.27
CA LYS A 120 -18.13 -17.19 -10.31
C LYS A 120 -17.29 -16.21 -11.12
N ARG A 121 -17.78 -15.78 -12.28
CA ARG A 121 -17.08 -14.79 -13.11
C ARG A 121 -16.97 -13.45 -12.41
N ALA A 122 -18.05 -12.95 -11.83
CA ALA A 122 -18.07 -11.70 -11.09
C ALA A 122 -17.06 -11.70 -9.92
N VAL A 123 -16.99 -12.80 -9.16
CA VAL A 123 -15.98 -12.97 -8.10
C VAL A 123 -14.56 -12.90 -8.67
N LEU A 124 -14.27 -13.64 -9.74
CA LEU A 124 -12.93 -13.66 -10.34
C LEU A 124 -12.52 -12.32 -10.95
N GLU A 125 -13.42 -11.64 -11.66
CA GLU A 125 -13.18 -10.30 -12.22
C GLU A 125 -12.91 -9.28 -11.11
N LYS A 126 -13.65 -9.38 -9.99
CA LYS A 126 -13.44 -8.49 -8.87
C LYS A 126 -12.12 -8.75 -8.16
N ILE A 127 -11.71 -10.01 -8.01
CA ILE A 127 -10.38 -10.35 -7.48
C ILE A 127 -9.30 -9.77 -8.39
N GLU A 128 -9.39 -9.94 -9.71
CA GLU A 128 -8.44 -9.37 -10.67
C GLU A 128 -8.35 -7.84 -10.56
N THR A 129 -9.49 -7.16 -10.37
CA THR A 129 -9.53 -5.72 -10.10
C THR A 129 -8.75 -5.38 -8.83
N ARG A 130 -8.96 -6.11 -7.73
CA ARG A 130 -8.24 -5.89 -6.46
C ARG A 130 -6.74 -6.11 -6.57
N ARG A 131 -6.32 -7.11 -7.33
CA ARG A 131 -4.89 -7.38 -7.59
C ARG A 131 -4.25 -6.25 -8.39
N THR A 132 -4.94 -5.77 -9.43
CA THR A 132 -4.48 -4.61 -10.21
C THR A 132 -4.37 -3.35 -9.35
N GLU A 133 -5.33 -3.14 -8.44
CA GLU A 133 -5.26 -2.06 -7.44
C GLU A 133 -4.05 -2.23 -6.51
N ALA A 134 -3.81 -3.45 -6.01
CA ALA A 134 -2.67 -3.77 -5.17
C ALA A 134 -1.33 -3.52 -5.88
N ASP A 135 -1.20 -3.90 -7.16
CA ASP A 135 0.01 -3.66 -7.95
C ASP A 135 0.34 -2.15 -8.05
N VAL A 136 -0.68 -1.32 -8.26
CA VAL A 136 -0.51 0.15 -8.30
C VAL A 136 -0.07 0.70 -6.94
N VAL A 137 -0.65 0.18 -5.85
CA VAL A 137 -0.28 0.55 -4.48
C VAL A 137 1.17 0.13 -4.18
N GLN A 138 1.53 -1.12 -4.47
CA GLN A 138 2.89 -1.63 -4.25
C GLN A 138 3.92 -0.84 -5.05
N GLN A 139 3.67 -0.54 -6.33
CA GLN A 139 4.59 0.26 -7.13
C GLN A 139 4.77 1.67 -6.55
N THR A 140 3.68 2.25 -6.04
CA THR A 140 3.72 3.55 -5.37
C THR A 140 4.58 3.52 -4.11
N LEU A 141 4.39 2.51 -3.26
CA LEU A 141 5.17 2.33 -2.02
C LEU A 141 6.65 2.05 -2.31
N ARG A 142 6.96 1.26 -3.35
CA ARG A 142 8.36 1.00 -3.76
C ARG A 142 9.06 2.26 -4.23
N ASN A 143 8.39 3.08 -5.05
CA ASN A 143 8.94 4.38 -5.47
C ASN A 143 9.14 5.33 -4.28
N GLU A 144 8.22 5.31 -3.31
CA GLU A 144 8.34 6.08 -2.09
C GLU A 144 9.53 5.61 -1.25
N ARG A 145 9.68 4.30 -1.08
CA ARG A 145 10.79 3.68 -0.38
C ARG A 145 12.14 4.09 -0.99
N GLU A 146 12.28 4.00 -2.31
CA GLU A 146 13.49 4.44 -3.04
C GLU A 146 13.79 5.92 -2.76
N THR A 147 12.76 6.79 -2.84
CA THR A 147 12.89 8.21 -2.52
C THR A 147 13.39 8.43 -1.07
N LEU A 148 12.90 7.65 -0.10
CA LEU A 148 13.32 7.75 1.29
C LEU A 148 14.74 7.26 1.52
N VAL A 149 15.16 6.19 0.84
CA VAL A 149 16.52 5.63 0.92
C VAL A 149 17.53 6.63 0.37
N ASP A 150 17.29 7.17 -0.83
CA ASP A 150 18.17 8.18 -1.43
C ASP A 150 18.31 9.42 -0.55
N ALA A 151 17.19 9.88 0.02
CA ALA A 151 17.18 11.03 0.94
C ALA A 151 17.88 10.73 2.28
N LEU A 152 17.79 9.49 2.77
CA LEU A 152 18.48 9.03 3.98
C LEU A 152 19.99 9.04 3.77
N ASP A 153 20.47 8.47 2.67
CA ASP A 153 21.89 8.43 2.34
C ASP A 153 22.48 9.84 2.25
N GLU A 154 21.76 10.78 1.63
CA GLU A 154 22.16 12.18 1.58
C GLU A 154 22.17 12.86 2.96
N ILE A 155 21.15 12.63 3.78
CA ILE A 155 21.08 13.18 5.14
C ILE A 155 22.20 12.62 6.03
N ASP A 156 22.46 11.32 5.96
CA ASP A 156 23.47 10.64 6.76
C ASP A 156 24.89 11.06 6.34
N GLU A 157 25.15 11.29 5.05
CA GLU A 157 26.41 11.89 4.57
C GLU A 157 26.65 13.25 5.24
N ILE A 158 25.63 14.13 5.24
CA ILE A 158 25.73 15.47 5.82
C ILE A 158 25.94 15.39 7.34
N LEU A 159 25.18 14.53 8.03
CA LEU A 159 25.29 14.34 9.48
C LEU A 159 26.67 13.81 9.87
N ALA A 160 27.21 12.83 9.15
CA ALA A 160 28.54 12.29 9.40
C ALA A 160 29.62 13.36 9.24
N TRP A 161 29.51 14.19 8.19
CA TRP A 161 30.44 15.30 8.00
C TRP A 161 30.32 16.36 9.10
N LEU A 162 29.11 16.72 9.51
CA LEU A 162 28.88 17.67 10.62
C LEU A 162 29.46 17.16 11.93
N GLN A 163 29.33 15.86 12.22
CA GLN A 163 29.94 15.24 13.40
C GLN A 163 31.47 15.32 13.34
N SER A 164 32.06 14.96 12.20
CA SER A 164 33.51 15.06 12.01
C SER A 164 34.03 16.49 12.17
N MET A 165 33.29 17.49 11.69
CA MET A 165 33.65 18.90 11.85
C MET A 165 33.44 19.40 13.28
N ALA A 166 32.43 18.91 14.00
CA ALA A 166 32.21 19.25 15.41
C ALA A 166 33.28 18.68 16.33
N ASP A 167 33.85 17.52 16.00
CA ASP A 167 34.99 16.94 16.70
C ASP A 167 36.29 17.73 16.46
N GLU A 168 36.37 18.48 15.35
CA GLU A 168 37.47 19.38 15.06
C GLU A 168 37.30 20.72 15.80
N SER A 169 38.32 21.13 16.56
CA SER A 169 38.26 22.43 17.23
C SER A 169 38.41 23.58 16.22
N LEU A 170 37.33 24.32 15.96
CA LEU A 170 37.34 25.52 15.10
C LEU A 170 38.35 26.60 15.53
N LEU A 171 38.82 26.56 16.78
CA LEU A 171 39.88 27.44 17.28
C LEU A 171 41.26 27.04 16.76
N GLN A 172 41.45 25.76 16.43
CA GLN A 172 42.72 25.22 15.95
C GLN A 172 42.80 25.16 14.42
N CYS A 173 41.67 25.16 13.71
CA CYS A 173 41.63 25.25 12.25
C CYS A 173 42.33 26.51 11.75
N ASP A 174 42.96 26.47 10.57
CA ASP A 174 43.48 27.66 9.91
C ASP A 174 42.38 28.38 9.09
N PHE A 175 42.74 29.47 8.43
CA PHE A 175 41.77 30.22 7.62
C PHE A 175 41.22 29.39 6.45
N GLU A 176 42.07 28.60 5.79
CA GLU A 176 41.66 27.85 4.59
C GLU A 176 40.72 26.70 4.98
N THR A 177 41.03 25.95 6.03
CA THR A 177 40.14 24.94 6.59
C THR A 177 38.78 25.53 6.99
N LEU A 178 38.77 26.70 7.64
CA LEU A 178 37.51 27.36 7.99
C LEU A 178 36.72 27.81 6.74
N ARG A 179 37.41 28.22 5.68
CA ARG A 179 36.78 28.58 4.40
C ARG A 179 36.20 27.35 3.72
N GLU A 180 36.94 26.25 3.66
CA GLU A 180 36.47 24.97 3.13
C GLU A 180 35.22 24.48 3.88
N HIS A 181 35.22 24.55 5.22
CA HIS A 181 34.04 24.21 6.03
C HIS A 181 32.84 25.09 5.70
N HIS A 182 33.05 26.40 5.53
CA HIS A 182 31.99 27.32 5.16
C HIS A 182 31.39 27.02 3.77
N ASP A 183 32.24 26.73 2.79
CA ASP A 183 31.82 26.47 1.40
C ASP A 183 31.15 25.09 1.28
N ARG A 184 31.62 24.10 2.06
CA ARG A 184 30.98 22.79 2.18
C ARG A 184 29.59 22.89 2.80
N LEU A 185 29.42 23.69 3.86
CA LEU A 185 28.11 23.96 4.46
C LEU A 185 27.14 24.63 3.48
N ALA A 186 27.63 25.55 2.64
CA ALA A 186 26.80 26.14 1.58
C ALA A 186 26.33 25.07 0.59
N THR A 187 27.24 24.21 0.14
CA THR A 187 26.91 23.08 -0.76
C THR A 187 25.85 22.16 -0.16
N TYR A 188 25.97 21.81 1.13
CA TYR A 188 24.97 20.98 1.80
C TYR A 188 23.61 21.67 1.96
N ARG A 189 23.59 22.98 2.17
CA ARG A 189 22.33 23.74 2.20
C ARG A 189 21.64 23.72 0.83
N ASP A 190 22.38 23.92 -0.26
CA ASP A 190 21.84 23.89 -1.62
C ASP A 190 21.27 22.49 -1.97
N ARG A 191 21.96 21.44 -1.54
CA ARG A 191 21.51 20.05 -1.67
C ARG A 191 20.19 19.80 -0.92
N LEU A 192 20.11 20.20 0.35
CA LEU A 192 18.90 20.06 1.17
C LEU A 192 17.72 20.90 0.64
N GLU A 193 17.99 22.07 0.07
CA GLU A 193 16.98 22.90 -0.59
C GLU A 193 16.45 22.22 -1.86
N THR A 194 17.34 21.64 -2.66
CA THR A 194 16.97 20.85 -3.85
C THR A 194 16.12 19.65 -3.45
N LEU A 195 16.57 18.87 -2.46
CA LEU A 195 15.85 17.70 -1.93
C LEU A 195 14.43 18.08 -1.44
N THR A 196 14.31 19.18 -0.70
CA THR A 196 13.02 19.67 -0.20
C THR A 196 12.11 20.13 -1.34
N THR A 197 12.67 20.85 -2.32
CA THR A 197 11.94 21.36 -3.49
C THR A 197 11.45 20.22 -4.37
N ASP A 198 12.29 19.24 -4.66
CA ASP A 198 11.94 18.06 -5.46
C ASP A 198 10.85 17.26 -4.78
N ARG A 199 10.96 17.07 -3.45
CA ARG A 199 9.92 16.39 -2.68
C ARG A 199 8.58 17.14 -2.70
N GLN A 200 8.58 18.45 -2.55
CA GLN A 200 7.36 19.27 -2.67
C GLN A 200 6.78 19.23 -4.09
N ALA A 201 7.64 19.23 -5.10
CA ALA A 201 7.23 19.12 -6.50
C ALA A 201 6.62 17.75 -6.80
N GLN A 202 7.11 16.65 -6.20
CA GLN A 202 6.53 15.31 -6.34
C GLN A 202 5.06 15.30 -5.89
N PHE A 203 4.77 15.85 -4.71
CA PHE A 203 3.40 15.94 -4.22
C PHE A 203 2.51 16.82 -5.12
N THR A 204 3.02 17.98 -5.57
CA THR A 204 2.26 18.94 -6.37
C THR A 204 2.03 18.46 -7.82
N ARG A 205 3.04 17.84 -8.45
CA ARG A 205 2.95 17.30 -9.82
C ARG A 205 2.05 16.07 -9.89
N SER A 206 2.02 15.25 -8.84
CA SER A 206 1.11 14.09 -8.77
C SER A 206 -0.37 14.52 -8.81
N THR A 207 -0.68 15.76 -8.43
CA THR A 207 -2.04 16.32 -8.50
C THR A 207 -2.48 16.63 -9.95
N ASN A 208 -1.56 16.77 -10.91
CA ASN A 208 -1.84 17.37 -12.22
C ASN A 208 -1.57 16.47 -13.45
N ARG A 209 -1.25 15.18 -13.29
CA ARG A 209 -0.94 14.30 -14.44
C ARG A 209 -1.96 13.16 -14.58
N TYR A 210 -2.98 13.43 -15.41
CA TYR A 210 -3.89 12.48 -16.09
C TYR A 210 -4.34 11.23 -15.31
N GLY A 211 -5.54 11.31 -14.75
CA GLY A 211 -6.33 10.16 -14.28
C GLY A 211 -7.20 10.52 -13.07
N PRO A 212 -8.34 9.85 -12.86
CA PRO A 212 -9.13 9.99 -11.64
C PRO A 212 -8.34 9.40 -10.46
N GLY A 213 -7.36 10.15 -9.95
CA GLY A 213 -6.34 9.55 -9.07
C GLY A 213 -5.15 10.41 -8.67
N GLY A 214 -5.07 11.71 -8.99
CA GLY A 214 -4.03 12.60 -8.41
C GLY A 214 -4.08 12.67 -6.86
N THR A 215 -5.18 12.22 -6.28
CA THR A 215 -5.38 11.98 -4.85
C THR A 215 -4.71 10.71 -4.34
N ARG A 216 -4.48 9.69 -5.19
CA ARG A 216 -3.99 8.36 -4.75
C ARG A 216 -2.59 8.42 -4.17
N TYR A 217 -1.62 9.02 -4.87
CA TYR A 217 -0.23 9.06 -4.38
C TYR A 217 -0.13 9.75 -3.02
N ARG A 218 -0.66 10.99 -2.91
CA ARG A 218 -0.62 11.76 -1.67
C ARG A 218 -1.38 11.07 -0.54
N THR A 219 -2.58 10.56 -0.80
CA THR A 219 -3.40 9.92 0.25
C THR A 219 -2.77 8.62 0.73
N LEU A 220 -2.21 7.82 -0.18
CA LEU A 220 -1.52 6.57 0.13
C LEU A 220 -0.23 6.83 0.92
N VAL A 221 0.58 7.81 0.52
CA VAL A 221 1.80 8.16 1.27
C VAL A 221 1.45 8.75 2.65
N GLU A 222 0.38 9.55 2.74
CA GLU A 222 -0.11 10.06 4.02
C GLU A 222 -0.65 8.95 4.92
N SER A 223 -1.33 7.93 4.37
CA SER A 223 -1.78 6.78 5.16
C SER A 223 -0.58 5.92 5.61
N ALA A 224 0.41 5.70 4.76
CA ALA A 224 1.63 4.97 5.13
C ALA A 224 2.43 5.65 6.26
N TYR A 225 2.25 6.97 6.46
CA TYR A 225 2.90 7.72 7.54
C TYR A 225 1.99 8.01 8.72
N SER A 226 0.79 7.42 8.82
CA SER A 226 -0.13 7.68 9.94
C SER A 226 0.52 7.47 11.30
N ASP A 227 1.43 6.48 11.37
CA ASP A 227 2.10 6.06 12.60
C ASP A 227 3.46 6.74 12.80
N CYS A 228 3.84 7.65 11.90
CA CYS A 228 5.04 8.45 12.01
C CYS A 228 4.81 9.71 12.86
N SER A 229 5.86 10.15 13.55
CA SER A 229 5.83 11.38 14.36
C SER A 229 5.64 12.67 13.55
N ALA A 230 5.85 12.61 12.24
CA ALA A 230 5.70 13.74 11.33
C ALA A 230 4.94 13.30 10.08
N ARG A 231 3.98 14.11 9.63
CA ARG A 231 3.18 13.86 8.42
C ARG A 231 4.04 13.75 7.14
N TYR A 232 5.15 14.47 7.10
CA TYR A 232 6.12 14.40 6.00
C TYR A 232 7.54 14.31 6.58
N PRO A 233 8.00 13.09 6.94
CA PRO A 233 9.26 12.89 7.66
C PRO A 233 10.48 13.45 6.93
N LEU A 234 10.54 13.31 5.60
CA LEU A 234 11.63 13.83 4.77
C LEU A 234 11.70 15.35 4.84
N LEU A 235 10.59 16.05 4.55
CA LEU A 235 10.54 17.51 4.58
C LEU A 235 10.90 18.05 5.98
N SER A 236 10.41 17.40 7.04
CA SER A 236 10.71 17.78 8.41
C SER A 236 12.20 17.61 8.74
N SER A 237 12.79 16.49 8.35
CA SER A 237 14.20 16.16 8.64
C SER A 237 15.15 17.05 7.84
N ALA A 238 14.92 17.20 6.53
CA ALA A 238 15.73 18.05 5.66
C ALA A 238 15.69 19.52 6.08
N THR A 239 14.50 20.05 6.42
CA THR A 239 14.37 21.44 6.90
C THR A 239 15.09 21.66 8.22
N ARG A 240 15.01 20.69 9.15
CA ARG A 240 15.74 20.77 10.42
C ARG A 240 17.25 20.77 10.22
N LEU A 241 17.74 19.87 9.35
CA LEU A 241 19.15 19.78 9.03
C LEU A 241 19.66 21.02 8.30
N TYR A 242 18.87 21.60 7.40
CA TYR A 242 19.17 22.87 6.74
C TYR A 242 19.40 23.98 7.75
N GLY A 243 18.56 24.06 8.79
CA GLY A 243 18.72 24.98 9.91
C GLY A 243 20.04 24.78 10.65
N ILE A 244 20.37 23.52 11.00
CA ILE A 244 21.63 23.16 11.68
C ILE A 244 22.84 23.58 10.83
N CYS A 245 22.85 23.27 9.54
CA CYS A 245 23.91 23.70 8.62
C CYS A 245 24.04 25.23 8.60
N GLY A 246 22.91 25.95 8.59
CA GLY A 246 22.89 27.41 8.67
C GLY A 246 23.51 27.95 9.96
N ASP A 247 23.26 27.30 11.10
CA ASP A 247 23.80 27.70 12.41
C ASP A 247 25.32 27.45 12.48
N CYS A 248 25.77 26.29 11.99
CA CYS A 248 27.18 25.97 11.84
C CYS A 248 27.88 26.98 10.92
N GLN A 249 27.27 27.33 9.79
CA GLN A 249 27.86 28.25 8.82
C GLN A 249 28.04 29.66 9.41
N ARG A 250 27.07 30.13 10.21
CA ARG A 250 27.20 31.41 10.94
C ARG A 250 28.33 31.36 11.96
N THR A 251 28.50 30.24 12.64
CA THR A 251 29.60 30.03 13.60
C THR A 251 30.96 30.06 12.91
N VAL A 252 31.15 29.29 11.84
CA VAL A 252 32.38 29.27 11.05
C VAL A 252 32.70 30.67 10.49
N ARG A 253 31.69 31.37 9.95
CA ARG A 253 31.85 32.74 9.44
C ARG A 253 32.29 33.71 10.54
N ALA A 254 31.77 33.58 11.77
CA ALA A 254 32.21 34.40 12.89
C ALA A 254 33.71 34.17 13.20
N HIS A 255 34.18 32.93 13.15
CA HIS A 255 35.61 32.60 13.31
C HIS A 255 36.48 33.16 12.18
N LEU A 256 36.03 33.07 10.92
CA LEU A 256 36.72 33.67 9.77
C LEU A 256 36.87 35.19 9.94
N SER A 257 35.78 35.88 10.30
CA SER A 257 35.78 37.35 10.42
C SER A 257 36.62 37.90 11.57
N ARG A 258 36.93 37.08 12.59
CA ARG A 258 37.78 37.47 13.73
C ARG A 258 39.28 37.36 13.43
N ARG A 259 39.67 36.68 12.35
CA ARG A 259 41.08 36.43 11.98
C ARG A 259 41.59 37.38 10.88
N VAL A 260 40.71 38.20 10.31
CA VAL A 260 41.01 39.28 9.36
C VAL A 260 41.13 40.59 10.12
#